data_AF-A0A7V6DP78-F1
#
_entry.id   AF-A0A7V6DP78-F1
#
_cell.length_a   1.000
_cell.length_b   1.000
_cell.length_c   1.000
_cell.angle_alpha   90.00
_cell.angle_beta   90.00
_cell.angle_gamma   90.00
#
_symmetry.space_group_name_H-M   'P 1'
#
loop_
_entity.id
_entity.type
_entity.pdbx_description
1 polymer ?
#
loop_
_entity_poly.entity_id
_entity_poly.type
_entity_poly.pdbx_seq_one_letter_code
_entity_poly.pdbx_strand_id
1 'polypeptide(L)'
;MSQIPSVVVAQIDPELCVGCQACVGVCPSGAISYNKEEDICEVNQALCKGCGTCAAPCPSECITLPCFSHKQIYTQIDEALKEMRLARDEAAGGYPEKLRRTGATRVNLWTSHSNRRSSPLGVKPRGLAVEGRKHR
;
A
#
# COMPACT_ATOMS: atom_id res chain seq x y z
N MET A 1 -17.74 -14.60 -12.00
CA MET A 1 -16.73 -15.45 -12.65
C MET A 1 -15.48 -14.60 -12.82
N SER A 2 -14.72 -14.41 -11.74
CA SER A 2 -13.49 -13.60 -11.77
C SER A 2 -12.38 -14.49 -12.31
N GLN A 3 -11.97 -14.24 -13.54
CA GLN A 3 -10.87 -14.92 -14.21
C GLN A 3 -9.60 -14.57 -13.44
N ILE A 4 -9.08 -15.52 -12.67
CA ILE A 4 -7.69 -15.47 -12.21
C ILE A 4 -6.88 -15.86 -13.44
N PRO A 5 -6.15 -14.93 -14.10
CA PRO A 5 -5.32 -15.31 -15.22
C PRO A 5 -4.28 -16.32 -14.72
N SER A 6 -4.21 -17.47 -15.37
CA SER A 6 -3.24 -18.53 -15.06
C SER A 6 -1.79 -18.11 -15.34
N VAL A 7 -1.60 -16.95 -15.99
CA VAL A 7 -0.30 -16.39 -16.35
C VAL A 7 -0.22 -14.96 -15.87
N VAL A 8 0.84 -14.66 -15.12
CA VAL A 8 1.16 -13.30 -14.67
C VAL A 8 1.71 -12.52 -15.87
N VAL A 9 0.85 -11.77 -16.54
CA VAL A 9 1.21 -10.95 -17.71
C VAL A 9 0.90 -9.50 -17.41
N ALA A 10 1.83 -8.59 -17.73
CA ALA A 10 1.59 -7.16 -17.59
C ALA A 10 0.49 -6.70 -18.56
N GLN A 11 -0.41 -5.85 -18.08
CA GLN A 11 -1.46 -5.20 -18.86
C GLN A 11 -1.25 -3.69 -18.85
N ILE A 12 -1.45 -3.03 -19.99
CA ILE A 12 -1.37 -1.58 -20.14
C ILE A 12 -2.78 -1.08 -20.40
N ASP A 13 -3.24 -0.15 -19.56
CA ASP A 13 -4.49 0.59 -19.82
C ASP A 13 -4.25 1.64 -20.91
N PRO A 14 -4.88 1.53 -22.09
CA PRO A 14 -4.66 2.46 -23.20
C PRO A 14 -5.15 3.87 -22.87
N GLU A 15 -6.19 4.02 -22.05
CA GLU A 15 -6.78 5.34 -21.72
C GLU A 15 -5.85 6.18 -20.83
N LEU A 16 -4.96 5.53 -20.09
CA LEU A 16 -3.99 6.16 -19.19
C LEU A 16 -2.56 6.16 -19.78
N CYS A 17 -2.34 5.48 -20.90
CA CYS A 17 -1.03 5.42 -21.51
C CYS A 17 -0.72 6.74 -22.24
N VAL A 18 0.42 7.35 -21.92
CA VAL A 18 0.87 8.61 -22.55
C VAL A 18 1.96 8.41 -23.61
N GLY A 19 2.19 7.16 -24.05
CA GLY A 19 3.15 6.88 -25.12
C GLY A 19 4.62 7.20 -24.81
N CYS A 20 5.00 7.37 -23.53
CA CYS A 20 6.35 7.83 -23.15
C CYS A 20 7.49 6.83 -23.44
N GLN A 21 7.16 5.58 -23.79
CA GLN A 21 8.10 4.50 -24.15
C GLN A 21 9.12 4.07 -23.07
N ALA A 22 9.02 4.60 -21.85
CA ALA A 22 9.91 4.20 -20.74
C ALA A 22 9.85 2.68 -20.47
N CYS A 23 8.66 2.08 -20.59
CA CYS A 23 8.43 0.66 -20.40
C CYS A 23 9.11 -0.23 -21.46
N VAL A 24 9.29 0.27 -22.69
CA VAL A 24 9.92 -0.47 -23.80
C VAL A 24 11.39 -0.72 -23.49
N GLY A 25 12.11 0.32 -23.04
CA GLY A 25 13.56 0.24 -22.79
C GLY A 25 13.94 -0.61 -21.57
N VAL A 26 13.07 -0.70 -20.56
CA VAL A 26 13.37 -1.46 -19.33
C VAL A 26 12.96 -2.94 -19.41
N CYS A 27 12.24 -3.37 -20.45
CA CYS A 27 11.73 -4.72 -20.54
C CYS A 27 12.84 -5.71 -20.94
N PRO A 28 13.33 -6.58 -20.04
CA PRO A 28 14.45 -7.47 -20.35
C PRO A 28 14.07 -8.56 -21.36
N SER A 29 12.78 -8.91 -21.46
CA SER A 29 12.27 -9.89 -22.41
C SER A 29 11.88 -9.29 -23.75
N GLY A 30 11.99 -7.97 -23.94
CA GLY A 30 11.57 -7.28 -25.17
C GLY A 30 10.07 -7.47 -25.49
N ALA A 31 9.23 -7.62 -24.47
CA ALA A 31 7.82 -7.97 -24.65
C ALA A 31 6.91 -6.76 -24.93
N ILE A 32 7.42 -5.53 -24.90
CA ILE A 32 6.63 -4.30 -25.01
C ILE A 32 7.02 -3.58 -26.29
N SER A 33 6.04 -3.21 -27.10
CA SER A 33 6.19 -2.42 -28.32
C SER A 33 5.39 -1.13 -28.26
N TYR A 34 5.80 -0.12 -29.03
CA TYR A 34 5.08 1.13 -29.15
C TYR A 34 4.29 1.15 -30.46
N ASN A 35 2.98 1.39 -30.34
CA ASN A 35 2.08 1.58 -31.47
C ASN A 35 2.04 3.08 -31.80
N LYS A 36 2.53 3.43 -33.00
CA LYS A 36 2.61 4.82 -33.47
C LYS A 36 1.27 5.40 -33.94
N GLU A 37 0.30 4.55 -34.26
CA GLU A 37 -1.01 4.99 -34.77
C GLU A 37 -1.89 5.48 -33.62
N GLU A 38 -1.82 4.76 -32.50
CA GLU A 38 -2.64 5.02 -31.29
C GLU A 38 -1.85 5.74 -30.19
N ASP A 39 -0.56 6.01 -30.39
CA ASP A 39 0.35 6.61 -29.39
C ASP A 39 0.41 5.88 -28.04
N ILE A 40 0.15 4.56 -28.03
CA ILE A 40 0.17 3.72 -26.82
C ILE A 40 1.26 2.65 -26.88
N CYS A 41 1.61 2.11 -25.71
CA CYS A 41 2.46 0.93 -25.60
C CYS A 41 1.61 -0.33 -25.44
N GLU A 42 2.02 -1.42 -26.08
CA GLU A 42 1.32 -2.70 -26.09
C GLU A 42 2.23 -3.83 -25.60
N VAL A 43 1.63 -4.81 -24.92
CA VAL A 43 2.37 -5.96 -24.37
C VAL A 43 2.09 -7.22 -25.19
N ASN A 44 3.16 -7.84 -25.70
CA ASN A 44 3.12 -9.17 -26.26
C ASN A 44 3.07 -10.21 -25.13
N GLN A 45 1.90 -10.82 -24.94
CA GLN A 45 1.64 -11.78 -23.87
C GLN A 45 2.49 -13.05 -23.97
N ALA A 46 2.90 -13.46 -25.19
CA ALA A 46 3.71 -14.66 -25.39
C ALA A 46 5.16 -14.49 -24.92
N LEU A 47 5.67 -13.24 -24.96
CA LEU A 47 7.04 -12.91 -24.54
C LEU A 47 7.11 -12.45 -23.08
N CYS A 48 6.04 -11.87 -22.56
CA CYS A 48 5.99 -11.33 -21.21
C CYS A 48 6.24 -12.42 -20.15
N LYS A 49 7.21 -12.19 -19.27
CA LYS A 49 7.53 -13.10 -18.15
C LYS A 49 6.88 -12.71 -16.84
N GLY A 50 6.13 -11.60 -16.79
CA GLY A 50 5.47 -11.15 -15.57
C GLY A 50 6.41 -10.58 -14.50
N CYS A 51 7.61 -10.11 -14.86
CA CYS A 51 8.59 -9.63 -13.87
C CYS A 51 8.24 -8.28 -13.23
N GLY A 52 7.42 -7.45 -13.88
CA GLY A 52 6.92 -6.19 -13.32
C GLY A 52 7.84 -4.98 -13.44
N THR A 53 9.02 -5.12 -14.04
CA THR A 53 9.98 -4.01 -14.20
C THR A 53 9.41 -2.81 -14.95
N CYS A 54 8.47 -3.02 -15.87
CA CYS A 54 7.84 -1.96 -16.65
C CYS A 54 6.93 -1.03 -15.83
N ALA A 55 6.34 -1.51 -14.72
CA ALA A 55 5.41 -0.70 -13.92
C ALA A 55 6.11 0.42 -13.15
N ALA A 56 7.33 0.17 -12.64
CA ALA A 56 8.07 1.13 -11.83
C ALA A 56 8.43 2.46 -12.55
N PRO A 57 8.89 2.48 -13.82
CA PRO A 57 9.19 3.72 -14.53
C PRO A 57 7.97 4.35 -15.21
N CYS A 58 6.76 3.75 -15.12
CA CYS A 58 5.58 4.28 -15.79
C CYS A 58 5.07 5.54 -15.06
N PRO A 59 5.19 6.74 -15.63
CA PRO A 59 4.77 7.97 -14.95
C PRO A 59 3.26 8.10 -14.85
N SER A 60 2.50 7.43 -15.71
CA SER A 60 1.03 7.44 -15.71
C SER A 60 0.41 6.29 -14.92
N GLU A 61 1.24 5.42 -14.33
CA GLU A 61 0.82 4.26 -13.53
C GLU A 61 -0.19 3.34 -14.26
N CYS A 62 -0.18 3.31 -15.60
CA CYS A 62 -1.15 2.57 -16.40
C CYS A 62 -0.89 1.06 -16.51
N ILE A 63 0.18 0.55 -15.87
CA ILE A 63 0.63 -0.84 -16.02
C ILE A 63 0.25 -1.67 -14.80
N THR A 64 -0.54 -2.71 -15.01
CA THR A 64 -1.01 -3.63 -13.97
C THR A 64 -0.38 -5.02 -14.12
N LEU A 65 0.05 -5.63 -13.01
CA LEU A 65 0.46 -7.03 -12.96
C LEU A 65 -0.48 -7.84 -12.06
N PRO A 66 -1.28 -8.76 -12.61
CA PRO A 66 -2.10 -9.67 -11.82
C PRO A 66 -1.23 -10.81 -11.29
N CYS A 67 -0.34 -10.53 -10.31
CA CYS A 67 0.48 -11.54 -9.65
C CYS A 67 -0.18 -12.04 -8.35
N PHE A 68 -0.73 -11.14 -7.55
CA PHE A 68 -1.41 -11.46 -6.31
C PHE A 68 -2.54 -10.46 -6.07
N SER A 69 -3.73 -10.96 -5.72
CA SER A 69 -4.79 -10.08 -5.22
C SER A 69 -4.33 -9.42 -3.93
N HIS A 70 -4.78 -8.19 -3.69
CA HIS A 70 -4.51 -7.47 -2.44
C HIS A 70 -4.84 -8.35 -1.20
N LYS A 71 -5.93 -9.12 -1.27
CA LYS A 71 -6.31 -10.07 -0.23
C LYS A 71 -5.25 -11.13 0.03
N GLN A 72 -4.64 -11.70 -1.02
CA GLN A 72 -3.57 -12.69 -0.87
C GLN A 72 -2.33 -12.08 -0.22
N ILE A 73 -1.93 -10.87 -0.64
CA ILE A 73 -0.80 -10.15 -0.06
C ILE A 73 -1.06 -9.86 1.43
N TYR A 74 -2.23 -9.31 1.77
CA TYR A 74 -2.56 -9.00 3.17
C TYR A 74 -2.63 -10.24 4.04
N THR A 75 -3.18 -11.35 3.53
CA THR A 75 -3.25 -12.61 4.28
C THR A 75 -1.85 -13.14 4.59
N GLN A 76 -0.92 -13.04 3.63
CA GLN A 76 0.48 -13.44 3.85
C GLN A 76 1.16 -12.56 4.91
N ILE A 77 0.97 -11.24 4.86
CA ILE A 77 1.53 -10.29 5.84
C ILE A 77 0.96 -10.55 7.24
N ASP A 78 -0.37 -10.67 7.35
CA ASP A 78 -1.04 -10.84 8.64
C ASP A 78 -0.67 -12.15 9.31
N GLU A 79 -0.57 -13.25 8.56
CA GLU A 79 -0.19 -14.55 9.12
C GLU A 79 1.28 -14.56 9.54
N ALA A 80 2.19 -13.97 8.75
CA ALA A 80 3.61 -13.87 9.10
C ALA A 80 3.87 -13.02 10.36
N LEU A 81 3.03 -12.02 10.63
CA LEU A 81 3.16 -11.13 11.78
C LEU A 81 2.33 -11.56 12.99
N LYS A 82 1.52 -12.62 12.87
CA LYS A 82 0.56 -13.05 13.88
C LYS A 82 1.22 -13.37 15.22
N GLU A 83 2.33 -14.08 15.20
CA GLU A 83 3.08 -14.43 16.42
C GLU A 83 3.71 -13.20 17.09
N MET A 84 4.23 -12.25 16.30
CA MET A 84 4.77 -10.99 16.83
C MET A 84 3.68 -10.10 17.43
N ARG A 85 2.48 -10.09 16.84
CA ARG A 85 1.32 -9.35 17.37
C ARG A 85 0.84 -9.97 18.68
N LEU A 86 0.69 -11.29 18.75
CA LEU A 86 0.24 -11.99 19.96
C LEU A 86 1.24 -11.86 21.12
N ALA A 87 2.54 -12.01 20.86
CA ALA A 87 3.56 -11.82 21.89
C ALA A 87 3.61 -10.37 22.40
N ARG A 88 3.39 -9.38 21.52
CA ARG A 88 3.26 -7.97 21.92
C ARG A 88 2.00 -7.75 22.75
N ASP A 89 0.89 -8.36 22.37
CA ASP A 89 -0.39 -8.19 23.06
C ASP A 89 -0.37 -8.89 24.42
N GLU A 90 0.27 -10.05 24.57
CA GLU A 90 0.49 -10.69 25.87
C GLU A 90 1.41 -9.84 26.77
N ALA A 91 2.51 -9.32 26.24
CA ALA A 91 3.42 -8.45 26.99
C ALA A 91 2.83 -7.07 27.34
N ALA A 92 1.90 -6.56 26.52
CA ALA A 92 1.21 -5.28 26.73
C ALA A 92 -0.10 -5.41 27.54
N GLY A 93 -0.46 -6.61 28.01
CA GLY A 93 -1.68 -6.80 28.79
C GLY A 93 -2.97 -6.71 27.97
N GLY A 94 -2.97 -7.27 26.75
CA GLY A 94 -4.10 -7.51 25.88
C GLY A 94 -4.84 -6.25 25.42
N TYR A 95 -4.54 -5.74 24.23
CA TYR A 95 -5.39 -4.72 23.60
C TYR A 95 -6.65 -5.41 23.03
N PRO A 96 -7.86 -5.15 23.55
CA PRO A 96 -9.01 -5.95 23.17
C PRO A 96 -9.62 -5.46 21.84
N GLU A 97 -9.95 -6.43 20.97
CA GLU A 97 -10.72 -6.32 19.70
C GLU A 97 -11.91 -5.33 19.75
N LYS A 98 -12.52 -5.17 20.93
CA LYS A 98 -13.70 -4.36 21.22
C LYS A 98 -13.46 -2.85 21.30
N LEU A 99 -12.21 -2.36 21.17
CA LEU A 99 -11.90 -0.93 21.06
C LEU A 99 -11.86 -0.42 19.60
N ARG A 100 -12.59 -1.08 18.68
CA ARG A 100 -12.70 -0.67 17.27
C ARG A 100 -14.11 -0.20 16.88
N ARG A 101 -15.09 -0.23 17.79
CA ARG A 101 -16.50 0.03 17.45
C ARG A 101 -17.25 1.04 18.33
N THR A 102 -16.66 1.55 19.39
CA THR A 102 -17.17 2.77 20.03
C THR A 102 -16.27 3.92 19.58
N GLY A 103 -16.89 4.99 19.08
CA GLY A 103 -16.22 6.26 18.84
C GLY A 103 -15.68 6.81 20.15
N ALA A 104 -14.53 6.28 20.59
CA ALA A 104 -13.74 6.85 21.65
C ALA A 104 -13.07 8.09 21.08
N THR A 105 -13.83 9.17 21.11
CA THR A 105 -13.31 10.54 21.04
C THR A 105 -12.12 10.60 21.98
N ARG A 106 -10.96 10.88 21.40
CA ARG A 106 -9.66 11.00 22.04
C ARG A 106 -9.77 11.83 23.33
N VAL A 107 -9.68 11.20 24.50
CA VAL A 107 -9.46 11.91 25.77
C VAL A 107 -8.21 11.36 26.43
N ASN A 108 -7.26 12.25 26.65
CA ASN A 108 -5.88 11.96 27.01
C ASN A 108 -5.79 11.37 28.41
N LEU A 109 -5.22 10.18 28.56
CA LEU A 109 -4.83 9.59 29.85
C LEU A 109 -3.48 10.13 30.36
N TRP A 110 -3.07 11.31 29.89
CA TRP A 110 -1.73 11.84 30.18
C TRP A 110 -1.69 13.33 30.44
N THR A 111 -2.60 13.88 31.24
CA THR A 111 -2.39 15.24 31.78
C THR A 111 -3.16 15.46 33.08
N SER A 112 -2.56 15.07 34.21
CA SER A 112 -2.64 15.86 35.44
C SER A 112 -1.75 15.30 36.56
N HIS A 113 -0.49 15.74 36.58
CA HIS A 113 0.34 15.89 37.79
C HIS A 113 0.58 14.60 38.62
N SER A 114 1.77 13.98 38.62
CA SER A 114 2.98 14.64 39.11
C SER A 114 4.18 13.67 39.12
N ASN A 115 5.30 14.15 38.56
CA ASN A 115 6.64 14.01 39.13
C ASN A 115 7.35 12.63 39.12
N ARG A 116 8.06 12.31 38.02
CA ARG A 116 9.54 12.20 38.00
C ARG A 116 10.08 11.87 36.60
N ARG A 117 11.19 12.54 36.28
CA ARG A 117 12.16 12.33 35.19
C ARG A 117 12.35 10.82 34.91
N SER A 118 12.46 10.29 33.69
CA SER A 118 13.17 10.78 32.51
C SER A 118 12.76 9.96 31.26
N SER A 119 12.28 10.62 30.18
CA SER A 119 12.24 9.99 28.85
C SER A 119 13.67 9.91 28.29
N PRO A 120 14.17 8.76 27.82
CA PRO A 120 15.55 8.65 27.34
C PRO A 120 15.79 9.35 25.99
N LEU A 121 14.73 9.76 25.29
CA LEU A 121 14.81 10.29 23.93
C LEU A 121 14.05 11.60 23.88
N GLY A 122 14.78 12.71 23.97
CA GLY A 122 14.25 14.07 24.02
C GLY A 122 13.57 14.52 22.73
N VAL A 123 12.34 14.07 22.47
CA VAL A 123 11.54 14.54 21.34
C VAL A 123 10.15 14.96 21.83
N LYS A 124 9.91 16.27 21.91
CA LYS A 124 8.58 16.83 22.23
C LYS A 124 7.70 16.77 20.96
N PRO A 125 6.50 16.17 20.99
CA PRO A 125 5.58 16.25 19.86
C PRO A 125 4.92 17.63 19.81
N ARG A 126 5.03 18.29 18.65
CA ARG A 126 4.33 19.54 18.32
C ARG A 126 2.84 19.24 18.15
N GLY A 127 1.99 19.90 18.93
CA GLY A 127 0.53 19.70 18.92
C GLY A 127 -0.16 20.43 17.78
N LEU A 128 -1.12 19.75 17.14
CA LEU A 128 -2.14 20.35 16.27
C LEU A 128 -3.42 20.55 17.10
N ALA A 129 -3.89 21.80 17.20
CA ALA A 129 -5.12 22.16 17.89
C ALA A 129 -6.33 22.01 16.95
N VAL A 130 -7.46 21.48 17.45
CA VAL A 130 -8.76 21.52 16.77
C VAL A 130 -9.79 22.03 17.77
N GLU A 131 -10.24 23.27 17.59
CA GLU A 131 -11.28 23.92 18.41
C GLU A 131 -12.68 23.44 18.02
N GLY A 132 -13.45 22.99 19.03
CA GLY A 132 -14.82 22.51 18.89
C GLY A 132 -15.85 23.64 18.92
N ARG A 133 -16.74 23.60 17.93
CA ARG A 133 -17.90 24.48 17.70
C ARG A 133 -18.94 24.31 18.84
N LYS A 134 -19.27 25.39 19.57
CA LYS A 134 -20.37 25.41 20.55
C LYS A 134 -21.71 25.56 19.81
N HIS A 135 -22.63 24.61 20.01
CA HIS A 135 -24.02 24.76 19.59
C HIS A 135 -24.82 25.52 20.66
N ARG A 136 -25.64 26.46 20.18
CA ARG A 136 -26.64 27.25 20.92
C ARG A 136 -27.98 26.52 20.89
#